data_AF-A0A399Y805-F1
#
_entry.id   AF-A0A399Y805-F1
#
_cell.length_a   1.000
_cell.length_b   1.000
_cell.length_c   1.000
_cell.angle_alpha   90.00
_cell.angle_beta   90.00
_cell.angle_gamma   90.00
#
_symmetry.space_group_name_H-M   'P 1'
#
loop_
_entity.id
_entity.type
_entity.pdbx_description
1 polymer ?
#
loop_
_entity_poly.entity_id
_entity_poly.type
_entity_poly.pdbx_seq_one_letter_code
_entity_poly.pdbx_strand_id
1 'polypeptide(L)'
;DLGGGMHGEGAGTSAADRVVEEITAAGGEAVASYDSVEHGERIVQAALDAFGRVDIVVNNAGILRDTSFHKMSEEDWEKIYRVHLYGGFRVTHAAWPHLRDQGYGRVIMTSSAAGLYGNFGQANYGSAKLGLLGMANSLAVEGQKRNVLVNAIAPLAGSRLTETILPPEMVAALKPEYVAPLVAFLCHDSNTATGQVFEVGAGWAARVRWQRARGAFLPLGAGVTPEAIAGQWADVQNFDDPTYPETPMDSFAPVVENLKTAAAAQPPSAASKVTAEPAAAPARPAATGGPLDAVGFEFAPTTTSYDEGDLSLYALSIGAATDPLDASELQFVYELSRDGFKALPTYAVTFPFSLLWQITGVPGLRFNPALLLHGEQYLELRRPLPVKATVTNTARIANIYDKGSGALVLLDVDTADEQGQVIARNQVSLFIRGIGGFGGERGPSSAGVALPDRAPDAVHREKTNENQALLYRLSSGDRNPLHADPAFAAAGGFNRPILHGLCTFGFAGRAVLRHFAG
;
A
#
# COMPACT_ATOMS: atom_id res chain seq x y z
N ASP A 1 26.17 -15.49 24.12
CA ASP A 1 26.40 -16.95 23.96
C ASP A 1 27.59 -17.27 24.85
N LEU A 2 27.40 -18.13 25.86
CA LEU A 2 28.44 -18.45 26.84
C LEU A 2 29.43 -19.53 26.34
N GLY A 3 29.43 -19.81 25.04
CA GLY A 3 30.29 -20.82 24.44
C GLY A 3 29.95 -22.25 24.84
N GLY A 4 28.76 -22.46 25.44
CA GLY A 4 28.27 -23.76 25.88
C GLY A 4 27.95 -24.72 24.73
N GLY A 5 27.61 -25.96 25.08
CA GLY A 5 27.12 -26.97 24.12
C GLY A 5 25.79 -26.55 23.48
N MET A 6 25.41 -27.21 22.38
CA MET A 6 24.18 -26.90 21.62
C MET A 6 22.90 -26.86 22.47
N HIS A 7 22.87 -27.63 23.56
CA HIS A 7 21.76 -27.72 24.50
C HIS A 7 21.77 -26.67 25.61
N GLY A 8 22.70 -25.71 25.57
CA GLY A 8 22.86 -24.67 26.58
C GLY A 8 23.55 -25.15 27.86
N GLU A 9 24.35 -26.22 27.77
CA GLU A 9 25.10 -26.79 28.90
C GLU A 9 26.55 -26.31 28.89
N GLY A 10 27.06 -25.95 30.07
CA GLY A 10 28.40 -25.40 30.26
C GLY A 10 28.47 -23.88 30.06
N ALA A 11 29.38 -23.23 30.80
CA ALA A 11 29.78 -21.84 30.61
C ALA A 11 31.30 -21.83 30.46
N GLY A 12 31.80 -21.33 29.33
CA GLY A 12 33.23 -21.21 29.07
C GLY A 12 33.54 -19.79 28.61
N THR A 13 34.40 -19.07 29.32
CA THR A 13 34.84 -17.72 28.91
C THR A 13 35.71 -17.75 27.65
N SER A 14 36.33 -18.90 27.37
CA SER A 14 37.34 -19.09 26.32
C SER A 14 36.88 -18.79 24.91
N ALA A 15 35.58 -18.90 24.59
CA ALA A 15 35.08 -18.59 23.25
C ALA A 15 35.07 -17.08 22.98
N ALA A 16 34.61 -16.28 23.96
CA ALA A 16 34.61 -14.82 23.83
C ALA A 16 36.05 -14.27 23.84
N ASP A 17 36.88 -14.79 24.75
CA ASP A 17 38.29 -14.38 24.87
C ASP A 17 39.06 -14.61 23.56
N ARG A 18 38.90 -15.80 22.95
CA ARG A 18 39.51 -16.11 21.65
C ARG A 18 39.08 -15.15 20.54
N VAL A 19 37.80 -14.79 20.45
CA VAL A 19 37.32 -13.88 19.41
C VAL A 19 37.88 -12.47 19.64
N VAL A 20 37.99 -12.02 20.89
CA VAL A 20 38.65 -10.75 21.23
C VAL A 20 40.12 -10.77 20.83
N GLU A 21 40.84 -11.86 21.12
CA GLU A 21 42.23 -12.06 20.70
C GLU A 21 42.37 -12.03 19.17
N GLU A 22 41.50 -12.74 18.44
CA GLU A 22 41.49 -12.77 16.97
C GLU A 22 41.25 -11.36 16.38
N ILE A 23 40.29 -10.60 16.93
CA ILE A 23 40.01 -9.21 16.49
C ILE A 23 41.20 -8.29 16.79
N THR A 24 41.77 -8.38 17.99
CA THR A 24 42.90 -7.54 18.40
C THR A 24 44.15 -7.85 17.57
N ALA A 25 44.40 -9.13 17.28
CA ALA A 25 45.50 -9.57 16.41
C ALA A 25 45.32 -9.08 14.96
N ALA A 26 44.08 -8.90 14.49
CA ALA A 26 43.75 -8.31 13.20
C ALA A 26 43.80 -6.76 13.20
N GLY A 27 44.12 -6.13 14.35
CA GLY A 27 44.24 -4.68 14.49
C GLY A 27 42.93 -3.95 14.84
N GLY A 28 41.88 -4.68 15.24
CA GLY A 28 40.63 -4.11 15.74
C GLY A 28 40.62 -3.92 17.26
N GLU A 29 39.50 -3.38 17.77
CA GLU A 29 39.24 -3.21 19.20
C GLU A 29 38.02 -4.05 19.61
N ALA A 30 38.13 -4.80 20.70
CA ALA A 30 37.03 -5.60 21.24
C ALA A 30 37.19 -5.83 22.76
N VAL A 31 36.07 -6.01 23.45
CA VAL A 31 36.02 -6.43 24.86
C VAL A 31 35.05 -7.60 25.00
N ALA A 32 35.34 -8.55 25.88
CA ALA A 32 34.47 -9.68 26.16
C ALA A 32 33.40 -9.31 27.20
N SER A 33 32.18 -9.78 27.00
CA SER A 33 31.17 -9.90 28.05
C SER A 33 30.85 -11.38 28.27
N TYR A 34 30.80 -11.79 29.53
CA TYR A 34 30.56 -13.18 29.94
C TYR A 34 29.17 -13.39 30.52
N ASP A 35 28.31 -12.37 30.45
CA ASP A 35 26.95 -12.45 30.98
C ASP A 35 26.03 -13.23 30.03
N SER A 36 25.08 -13.96 30.61
CA SER A 36 23.96 -14.51 29.84
C SER A 36 23.13 -13.35 29.27
N VAL A 37 22.53 -13.56 28.10
CA VAL A 37 21.53 -12.63 27.53
C VAL A 37 20.31 -12.45 28.44
N GLU A 38 20.13 -13.34 29.40
CA GLU A 38 19.19 -13.17 30.50
C GLU A 38 19.49 -11.95 31.40
N HIS A 39 20.71 -11.42 31.36
CA HIS A 39 21.19 -10.23 32.07
C HIS A 39 21.63 -9.16 31.07
N GLY A 40 20.77 -8.86 30.09
CA GLY A 40 21.08 -7.96 28.96
C GLY A 40 21.56 -6.57 29.38
N GLU A 41 21.15 -6.08 30.55
CA GLU A 41 21.65 -4.83 31.14
C GLU A 41 23.16 -4.83 31.36
N ARG A 42 23.74 -5.96 31.79
CA ARG A 42 25.18 -6.07 32.05
C ARG A 42 25.98 -6.13 30.76
N ILE A 43 25.42 -6.78 29.72
CA ILE A 43 26.02 -6.81 28.39
C ILE A 43 26.11 -5.40 27.80
N VAL A 44 25.02 -4.62 27.90
CA VAL A 44 25.01 -3.23 27.42
C VAL A 44 25.94 -2.37 28.28
N GLN A 45 25.95 -2.56 29.60
CA GLN A 45 26.86 -1.82 30.48
C GLN A 45 28.33 -2.07 30.13
N ALA A 46 28.73 -3.31 29.79
CA ALA A 46 30.10 -3.60 29.36
C ALA A 46 30.51 -2.80 28.11
N ALA A 47 29.59 -2.61 27.15
CA ALA A 47 29.84 -1.76 25.98
C ALA A 47 29.98 -0.28 26.36
N LEU A 48 29.13 0.21 27.27
CA LEU A 48 29.20 1.58 27.76
C LEU A 48 30.49 1.85 28.55
N ASP A 49 30.92 0.91 29.40
CA ASP A 49 32.14 1.05 30.20
C ASP A 49 33.41 1.05 29.32
N ALA A 50 33.42 0.23 28.27
CA ALA A 50 34.58 0.11 27.38
C ALA A 50 34.63 1.21 26.30
N PHE A 51 33.49 1.58 25.72
CA PHE A 51 33.44 2.43 24.51
C PHE A 51 32.60 3.70 24.68
N GLY A 52 31.91 3.88 25.80
CA GLY A 52 31.12 5.07 26.10
C GLY A 52 29.77 5.17 25.38
N ARG A 53 29.44 4.23 24.48
CA ARG A 53 28.20 4.22 23.70
C ARG A 53 27.84 2.82 23.19
N VAL A 54 26.61 2.66 22.71
CA VAL A 54 26.15 1.50 21.95
C VAL A 54 25.39 1.98 20.72
N ASP A 55 25.75 1.47 19.55
CA ASP A 55 25.18 1.89 18.25
C ASP A 55 24.42 0.76 17.54
N ILE A 56 24.92 -0.46 17.70
CA ILE A 56 24.46 -1.64 16.98
C ILE A 56 24.25 -2.77 17.98
N VAL A 57 23.10 -3.44 17.91
CA VAL A 57 22.78 -4.63 18.70
C VAL A 57 22.41 -5.77 17.76
N VAL A 58 23.19 -6.85 17.77
CA VAL A 58 22.91 -8.07 16.99
C VAL A 58 22.52 -9.20 17.95
N ASN A 59 21.22 -9.45 18.07
CA ASN A 59 20.67 -10.50 18.94
C ASN A 59 20.83 -11.88 18.29
N ASN A 60 22.02 -12.46 18.43
CA ASN A 60 22.39 -13.73 17.80
C ASN A 60 22.39 -14.96 18.74
N ALA A 61 22.52 -14.75 20.05
CA ALA A 61 22.65 -15.86 21.01
C ALA A 61 21.49 -16.86 20.91
N GLY A 62 21.80 -18.16 20.98
CA GLY A 62 20.78 -19.20 20.83
C GLY A 62 21.24 -20.59 21.25
N ILE A 63 20.27 -21.43 21.60
CA ILE A 63 20.42 -22.85 21.96
C ILE A 63 19.33 -23.69 21.28
N LEU A 64 19.47 -25.03 21.28
CA LEU A 64 18.48 -25.97 20.76
C LEU A 64 18.05 -27.01 21.81
N ARG A 65 16.75 -27.31 21.83
CA ARG A 65 16.09 -28.32 22.67
C ARG A 65 15.01 -29.03 21.84
N ASP A 66 15.47 -29.67 20.77
CA ASP A 66 14.60 -30.25 19.76
C ASP A 66 14.02 -31.58 20.26
N THR A 67 12.70 -31.70 20.23
CA THR A 67 11.97 -32.92 20.56
C THR A 67 10.56 -32.84 20.01
N SER A 68 9.93 -33.98 19.73
CA SER A 68 8.54 -33.98 19.25
C SER A 68 7.61 -33.37 20.30
N PHE A 69 6.56 -32.66 19.85
CA PHE A 69 5.75 -31.81 20.73
C PHE A 69 5.21 -32.53 21.99
N HIS A 70 4.72 -33.76 21.85
CA HIS A 70 4.21 -34.55 22.98
C HIS A 70 5.29 -35.03 23.98
N LYS A 71 6.58 -34.95 23.62
CA LYS A 71 7.73 -35.28 24.47
C LYS A 71 8.44 -34.04 25.01
N MET A 72 7.98 -32.85 24.64
CA MET A 72 8.58 -31.59 25.04
C MET A 72 8.27 -31.30 26.50
N SER A 73 9.31 -31.16 27.32
CA SER A 73 9.14 -30.73 28.71
C SER A 73 8.91 -29.22 28.78
N GLU A 74 8.32 -28.75 29.89
CA GLU A 74 8.21 -27.31 30.16
C GLU A 74 9.59 -26.65 30.27
N GLU A 75 10.58 -27.36 30.79
CA GLU A 75 11.96 -26.86 30.89
C GLU A 75 12.60 -26.64 29.51
N ASP A 76 12.37 -27.56 28.56
CA ASP A 76 12.84 -27.39 27.17
C ASP A 76 12.18 -26.18 26.50
N TRP A 77 10.91 -25.92 26.80
CA TRP A 77 10.20 -24.74 26.32
C TRP A 77 10.75 -23.44 26.94
N GLU A 78 10.83 -23.40 28.27
CA GLU A 78 11.28 -22.23 29.01
C GLU A 78 12.71 -21.82 28.66
N LYS A 79 13.65 -22.77 28.59
CA LYS A 79 15.05 -22.47 28.26
C LYS A 79 15.18 -21.79 26.91
N ILE A 80 14.44 -22.28 25.91
CA ILE A 80 14.42 -21.67 24.57
C ILE A 80 13.88 -20.24 24.62
N TYR A 81 12.77 -20.01 25.32
CA TYR A 81 12.21 -18.66 25.46
C TYR A 81 13.15 -17.71 26.22
N ARG A 82 13.77 -18.16 27.32
CA ARG A 82 14.69 -17.37 28.13
C ARG A 82 15.89 -16.88 27.34
N VAL A 83 16.52 -17.76 26.56
CA VAL A 83 17.71 -17.40 25.78
C VAL A 83 17.35 -16.60 24.54
N HIS A 84 16.37 -17.05 23.75
CA HIS A 84 16.08 -16.43 22.46
C HIS A 84 15.21 -15.18 22.60
N LEU A 85 13.95 -15.34 23.00
CA LEU A 85 12.98 -14.25 22.97
C LEU A 85 13.22 -13.26 24.12
N TYR A 86 13.31 -13.74 25.36
CA TYR A 86 13.56 -12.88 26.51
C TYR A 86 14.98 -12.32 26.52
N GLY A 87 15.97 -13.09 26.07
CA GLY A 87 17.32 -12.58 25.88
C GLY A 87 17.38 -11.42 24.89
N GLY A 88 16.80 -11.61 23.70
CA GLY A 88 16.70 -10.55 22.69
C GLY A 88 15.95 -9.31 23.19
N PHE A 89 14.87 -9.51 23.93
CA PHE A 89 14.14 -8.43 24.61
C PHE A 89 15.03 -7.70 25.62
N ARG A 90 15.65 -8.40 26.56
CA ARG A 90 16.40 -7.79 27.67
C ARG A 90 17.59 -6.97 27.17
N VAL A 91 18.36 -7.51 26.22
CA VAL A 91 19.52 -6.81 25.63
C VAL A 91 19.05 -5.57 24.85
N THR A 92 18.05 -5.73 23.97
CA THR A 92 17.55 -4.61 23.17
C THR A 92 16.91 -3.53 24.05
N HIS A 93 16.12 -3.93 25.05
CA HIS A 93 15.48 -3.01 25.99
C HIS A 93 16.52 -2.22 26.81
N ALA A 94 17.61 -2.85 27.25
CA ALA A 94 18.69 -2.16 27.94
C ALA A 94 19.42 -1.14 27.02
N ALA A 95 19.63 -1.48 25.74
CA ALA A 95 20.27 -0.58 24.79
C ALA A 95 19.34 0.56 24.30
N TRP A 96 18.01 0.33 24.32
CA TRP A 96 17.03 1.19 23.65
C TRP A 96 17.11 2.68 24.02
N PRO A 97 17.22 3.08 25.30
CA PRO A 97 17.33 4.50 25.64
C PRO A 97 18.55 5.16 24.99
N HIS A 98 19.69 4.47 24.95
CA HIS A 98 20.92 4.97 24.35
C HIS A 98 20.79 5.16 22.84
N LEU A 99 20.27 4.15 22.14
CA LEU A 99 20.01 4.19 20.69
C LEU A 99 19.03 5.32 20.32
N ARG A 100 17.96 5.44 21.10
CA ARG A 100 16.89 6.43 20.89
C ARG A 100 17.39 7.86 21.12
N ASP A 101 18.07 8.10 22.24
CA ASP A 101 18.43 9.44 22.69
C ASP A 101 19.57 10.03 21.87
N GLN A 102 20.48 9.18 21.37
CA GLN A 102 21.57 9.63 20.49
C GLN A 102 21.14 9.82 19.02
N GLY A 103 19.93 9.40 18.64
CA GLY A 103 19.41 9.56 17.27
C GLY A 103 20.05 8.63 16.23
N TYR A 104 20.58 7.48 16.67
CA TYR A 104 21.14 6.44 15.80
C TYR A 104 21.04 5.09 16.49
N GLY A 105 20.48 4.09 15.79
CA GLY A 105 20.57 2.71 16.22
C GLY A 105 20.30 1.71 15.11
N ARG A 106 20.92 0.54 15.20
CA ARG A 106 20.67 -0.61 14.32
C ARG A 106 20.50 -1.85 15.16
N VAL A 107 19.37 -2.53 15.02
CA VAL A 107 19.07 -3.74 15.77
C VAL A 107 18.74 -4.87 14.81
N ILE A 108 19.41 -6.01 15.01
CA ILE A 108 19.16 -7.25 14.28
C ILE A 108 18.60 -8.31 15.21
N MET A 109 17.49 -8.90 14.80
CA MET A 109 16.90 -10.07 15.44
C MET A 109 17.21 -11.32 14.60
N THR A 110 17.85 -12.33 15.19
CA THR A 110 18.09 -13.60 14.49
C THR A 110 16.89 -14.52 14.65
N SER A 111 15.99 -14.49 13.66
CA SER A 111 14.90 -15.46 13.45
C SER A 111 15.44 -16.75 12.81
N SER A 112 14.60 -17.53 12.11
CA SER A 112 15.02 -18.73 11.36
C SER A 112 13.93 -19.19 10.40
N ALA A 113 14.29 -20.02 9.42
CA ALA A 113 13.31 -20.72 8.57
C ALA A 113 12.32 -21.56 9.40
N ALA A 114 12.76 -22.18 10.50
CA ALA A 114 11.88 -22.91 11.42
C ALA A 114 10.86 -21.99 12.12
N GLY A 115 11.20 -20.72 12.33
CA GLY A 115 10.25 -19.70 12.80
C GLY A 115 9.27 -19.28 11.70
N LEU A 116 9.77 -19.03 10.49
CA LEU A 116 8.94 -18.55 9.37
C LEU A 116 7.97 -19.60 8.83
N TYR A 117 8.40 -20.86 8.75
CA TYR A 117 7.69 -21.91 8.01
C TYR A 117 7.34 -23.14 8.86
N GLY A 118 7.83 -23.19 10.11
CA GLY A 118 7.73 -24.37 10.96
C GLY A 118 8.78 -25.43 10.63
N ASN A 119 9.09 -26.27 11.63
CA ASN A 119 9.93 -27.45 11.45
C ASN A 119 9.56 -28.54 12.46
N PHE A 120 9.66 -29.81 12.06
CA PHE A 120 9.31 -30.93 12.94
C PHE A 120 10.21 -30.95 14.18
N GLY A 121 9.61 -31.13 15.37
CA GLY A 121 10.35 -31.22 16.63
C GLY A 121 10.88 -29.89 17.18
N GLN A 122 10.50 -28.75 16.58
CA GLN A 122 11.01 -27.42 16.95
C GLN A 122 9.90 -26.44 17.34
N ALA A 123 8.83 -26.92 18.01
CA ALA A 123 7.70 -26.07 18.39
C ALA A 123 8.12 -24.90 19.31
N ASN A 124 8.94 -25.17 20.33
CA ASN A 124 9.56 -24.15 21.20
C ASN A 124 10.43 -23.17 20.40
N TYR A 125 11.38 -23.68 19.61
CA TYR A 125 12.35 -22.90 18.87
C TYR A 125 11.68 -22.04 17.78
N GLY A 126 10.83 -22.63 16.93
CA GLY A 126 10.07 -21.91 15.91
C GLY A 126 9.20 -20.80 16.52
N SER A 127 8.51 -21.07 17.63
CA SER A 127 7.70 -20.06 18.34
C SER A 127 8.55 -18.90 18.86
N ALA A 128 9.70 -19.18 19.50
CA ALA A 128 10.59 -18.14 19.99
C ALA A 128 11.20 -17.31 18.84
N LYS A 129 11.60 -17.95 17.74
CA LYS A 129 12.19 -17.29 16.56
C LYS A 129 11.18 -16.44 15.79
N LEU A 130 9.92 -16.85 15.71
CA LEU A 130 8.86 -16.03 15.12
C LEU A 130 8.42 -14.91 16.09
N GLY A 131 8.48 -15.14 17.40
CA GLY A 131 8.27 -14.11 18.42
C GLY A 131 9.29 -12.96 18.32
N LEU A 132 10.55 -13.26 17.99
CA LEU A 132 11.56 -12.24 17.71
C LEU A 132 11.19 -11.36 16.50
N LEU A 133 10.61 -11.95 15.44
CA LEU A 133 10.10 -11.19 14.30
C LEU A 133 8.93 -10.28 14.71
N GLY A 134 8.00 -10.79 15.51
CA GLY A 134 6.90 -9.99 16.07
C GLY A 134 7.40 -8.78 16.87
N MET A 135 8.42 -8.99 17.72
CA MET A 135 9.07 -7.91 18.46
C MET A 135 9.77 -6.90 17.53
N ALA A 136 10.51 -7.38 16.52
CA ALA A 136 11.16 -6.52 15.53
C ALA A 136 10.15 -5.62 14.80
N ASN A 137 8.98 -6.14 14.42
CA ASN A 137 7.94 -5.36 13.73
C ASN A 137 7.47 -4.15 14.56
N SER A 138 7.23 -4.34 15.86
CA SER A 138 6.81 -3.24 16.74
C SER A 138 7.95 -2.22 16.95
N LEU A 139 9.15 -2.70 17.26
CA LEU A 139 10.30 -1.84 17.51
C LEU A 139 10.71 -1.03 16.28
N ALA A 140 10.55 -1.58 15.08
CA ALA A 140 10.78 -0.86 13.83
C ALA A 140 9.92 0.40 13.73
N VAL A 141 8.64 0.33 14.12
CA VAL A 141 7.72 1.46 14.11
C VAL A 141 8.06 2.46 15.23
N GLU A 142 8.36 1.98 16.43
CA GLU A 142 8.72 2.84 17.57
C GLU A 142 10.03 3.61 17.36
N GLY A 143 11.02 2.96 16.74
CA GLY A 143 12.37 3.49 16.54
C GLY A 143 12.53 4.42 15.34
N GLN A 144 11.65 4.32 14.33
CA GLN A 144 11.84 4.98 13.03
C GLN A 144 12.06 6.48 13.14
N LYS A 145 11.26 7.19 13.95
CA LYS A 145 11.38 8.66 14.15
C LYS A 145 12.69 9.10 14.81
N ARG A 146 13.42 8.17 15.41
CA ARG A 146 14.69 8.40 16.10
C ARG A 146 15.87 7.75 15.39
N ASN A 147 15.69 7.34 14.12
CA ASN A 147 16.71 6.65 13.33
C ASN A 147 17.25 5.39 14.03
N VAL A 148 16.37 4.70 14.76
CA VAL A 148 16.62 3.36 15.29
C VAL A 148 15.90 2.37 14.37
N LEU A 149 16.68 1.67 13.54
CA LEU A 149 16.17 0.74 12.54
C LEU A 149 16.30 -0.69 13.05
N VAL A 150 15.23 -1.47 12.92
CA VAL A 150 15.17 -2.83 13.45
C VAL A 150 14.79 -3.79 12.32
N ASN A 151 15.64 -4.77 12.05
CA ASN A 151 15.37 -5.80 11.05
C ASN A 151 15.57 -7.20 11.65
N ALA A 152 15.09 -8.21 10.94
CA ALA A 152 15.32 -9.60 11.27
C ALA A 152 16.06 -10.32 10.14
N ILE A 153 16.83 -11.34 10.51
CA ILE A 153 17.41 -12.29 9.55
C ILE A 153 16.97 -13.72 9.87
N ALA A 154 16.84 -14.54 8.85
CA ALA A 154 16.64 -15.99 8.92
C ALA A 154 17.84 -16.66 8.23
N PRO A 155 18.95 -16.86 8.96
CA PRO A 155 20.17 -17.36 8.35
C PRO A 155 20.14 -18.87 8.10
N LEU A 156 20.82 -19.28 7.04
CA LEU A 156 21.22 -20.65 6.76
C LEU A 156 22.75 -20.72 6.76
N ALA A 157 23.32 -21.21 7.86
CA ALA A 157 24.76 -21.36 8.03
C ALA A 157 25.08 -22.68 8.75
N GLY A 158 26.14 -23.34 8.30
CA GLY A 158 26.81 -24.43 8.97
C GLY A 158 27.39 -23.96 10.30
N SER A 159 26.86 -24.48 11.38
CA SER A 159 27.37 -24.29 12.74
C SER A 159 27.19 -25.58 13.52
N ARG A 160 27.69 -25.61 14.77
CA ARG A 160 27.42 -26.72 15.70
C ARG A 160 25.93 -27.07 15.72
N LEU A 161 25.05 -26.06 15.72
CA LEU A 161 23.60 -26.23 15.78
C LEU A 161 22.97 -26.92 14.54
N THR A 162 23.66 -26.95 13.40
CA THR A 162 23.12 -27.52 12.14
C THR A 162 23.81 -28.81 11.71
N GLU A 163 24.85 -29.25 12.43
CA GLU A 163 25.60 -30.50 12.12
C GLU A 163 24.73 -31.75 12.24
N THR A 164 23.66 -31.71 13.03
CA THR A 164 22.76 -32.86 13.26
C THR A 164 21.74 -33.07 12.14
N ILE A 165 21.58 -32.10 11.23
CA ILE A 165 20.53 -32.09 10.20
C ILE A 165 21.05 -32.01 8.78
N LEU A 166 22.30 -31.58 8.55
CA LEU A 166 22.87 -31.41 7.22
C LEU A 166 24.05 -32.36 6.98
N PRO A 167 24.26 -32.84 5.73
CA PRO A 167 25.46 -33.57 5.36
C PRO A 167 26.74 -32.76 5.64
N PRO A 168 27.86 -33.38 6.05
CA PRO A 168 29.10 -32.67 6.40
C PRO A 168 29.64 -31.74 5.30
N GLU A 169 29.53 -32.14 4.03
CA GLU A 169 29.93 -31.33 2.88
C GLU A 169 29.09 -30.06 2.74
N MET A 170 27.81 -30.13 3.11
CA MET A 170 26.90 -28.99 3.07
C MET A 170 27.15 -28.06 4.26
N VAL A 171 27.41 -28.60 5.45
CA VAL A 171 27.84 -27.81 6.62
C VAL A 171 29.12 -27.03 6.30
N ALA A 172 30.10 -27.68 5.67
CA ALA A 172 31.36 -27.04 5.27
C ALA A 172 31.19 -25.95 4.20
N ALA A 173 30.20 -26.11 3.31
CA ALA A 173 29.89 -25.13 2.27
C ALA A 173 29.10 -23.92 2.79
N LEU A 174 28.28 -24.09 3.83
CA LEU A 174 27.43 -23.06 4.41
C LEU A 174 28.19 -22.19 5.43
N LYS A 175 29.23 -21.51 4.98
CA LYS A 175 30.09 -20.69 5.83
C LYS A 175 29.34 -19.50 6.47
N PRO A 176 29.43 -19.28 7.81
CA PRO A 176 28.85 -18.10 8.48
C PRO A 176 29.30 -16.76 7.88
N GLU A 177 30.48 -16.72 7.28
CA GLU A 177 31.05 -15.58 6.56
C GLU A 177 30.19 -15.14 5.37
N TYR A 178 29.29 -15.98 4.87
CA TYR A 178 28.33 -15.61 3.82
C TYR A 178 27.08 -14.91 4.35
N VAL A 179 26.87 -14.91 5.68
CA VAL A 179 25.77 -14.19 6.34
C VAL A 179 26.23 -12.83 6.86
N ALA A 180 27.46 -12.75 7.38
CA ALA A 180 28.02 -11.55 8.00
C ALA A 180 27.92 -10.26 7.13
N PRO A 181 28.15 -10.29 5.80
CA PRO A 181 28.04 -9.08 4.97
C PRO A 181 26.65 -8.46 4.96
N LEU A 182 25.58 -9.27 4.96
CA LEU A 182 24.22 -8.75 5.02
C LEU A 182 23.95 -8.09 6.38
N VAL A 183 24.38 -8.71 7.47
CA VAL A 183 24.24 -8.14 8.82
C VAL A 183 24.99 -6.80 8.91
N ALA A 184 26.23 -6.75 8.41
CA ALA A 184 27.02 -5.53 8.39
C ALA A 184 26.33 -4.41 7.58
N PHE A 185 25.82 -4.74 6.38
CA PHE A 185 25.11 -3.77 5.55
C PHE A 185 23.81 -3.28 6.19
N LEU A 186 23.01 -4.17 6.79
CA LEU A 186 21.79 -3.79 7.51
C LEU A 186 22.07 -2.85 8.68
N CYS A 187 23.26 -2.97 9.29
CA CYS A 187 23.74 -2.13 10.38
C CYS A 187 24.54 -0.91 9.94
N HIS A 188 24.69 -0.67 8.63
CA HIS A 188 25.41 0.49 8.11
C HIS A 188 24.55 1.75 8.18
N ASP A 189 25.19 2.93 8.20
CA ASP A 189 24.49 4.22 8.30
C ASP A 189 23.67 4.53 7.03
N SER A 190 24.18 4.13 5.87
CA SER A 190 23.55 4.31 4.56
C SER A 190 22.32 3.41 4.34
N ASN A 191 22.12 2.38 5.15
CA ASN A 191 20.96 1.51 5.03
C ASN A 191 19.75 2.14 5.74
N THR A 192 18.61 2.15 5.05
CA THR A 192 17.35 2.70 5.54
C THR A 192 16.28 1.64 5.79
N ALA A 193 16.58 0.36 5.55
CA ALA A 193 15.63 -0.73 5.79
C ALA A 193 15.27 -0.83 7.28
N THR A 194 13.98 -0.98 7.59
CA THR A 194 13.46 -1.25 8.93
C THR A 194 12.17 -2.06 8.82
N GLY A 195 11.86 -2.88 9.81
CA GLY A 195 10.68 -3.75 9.83
C GLY A 195 10.72 -4.85 8.77
N GLN A 196 11.90 -5.19 8.25
CA GLN A 196 12.06 -6.21 7.20
C GLN A 196 12.71 -7.48 7.75
N VAL A 197 12.38 -8.60 7.13
CA VAL A 197 13.01 -9.90 7.39
C VAL A 197 13.70 -10.40 6.13
N PHE A 198 14.93 -10.91 6.30
CA PHE A 198 15.75 -11.41 5.20
C PHE A 198 16.17 -12.85 5.44
N GLU A 199 15.97 -13.72 4.44
CA GLU A 199 16.68 -15.00 4.40
C GLU A 199 18.07 -14.80 3.80
N VAL A 200 19.05 -15.53 4.30
CA VAL A 200 20.45 -15.37 3.88
C VAL A 200 21.27 -16.64 4.08
N GLY A 201 22.08 -17.01 3.10
CA GLY A 201 22.99 -18.15 3.19
C GLY A 201 23.65 -18.45 1.84
N ALA A 202 24.85 -19.05 1.86
CA ALA A 202 25.57 -19.45 0.64
C ALA A 202 25.79 -18.34 -0.42
N GLY A 203 25.85 -17.07 -0.02
CA GLY A 203 25.98 -15.93 -0.93
C GLY A 203 24.66 -15.43 -1.55
N TRP A 204 23.52 -16.02 -1.17
CA TRP A 204 22.19 -15.56 -1.52
C TRP A 204 21.55 -14.82 -0.35
N ALA A 205 20.77 -13.78 -0.65
CA ALA A 205 19.93 -13.09 0.30
C ALA A 205 18.62 -12.63 -0.37
N ALA A 206 17.49 -12.70 0.35
CA ALA A 206 16.21 -12.22 -0.13
C ALA A 206 15.34 -11.67 1.01
N ARG A 207 14.53 -10.65 0.72
CA ARG A 207 13.50 -10.16 1.63
C ARG A 207 12.26 -11.07 1.58
N VAL A 208 11.71 -11.40 2.74
CA VAL A 208 10.42 -12.08 2.88
C VAL A 208 9.35 -11.06 3.33
N ARG A 209 8.11 -11.21 2.86
CA ARG A 209 6.95 -10.40 3.27
C ARG A 209 5.66 -11.21 3.30
N TRP A 210 4.65 -10.71 4.00
CA TRP A 210 3.31 -11.29 4.00
C TRP A 210 2.58 -11.03 2.68
N GLN A 211 1.86 -12.05 2.22
CA GLN A 211 0.90 -11.99 1.13
C GLN A 211 -0.43 -12.50 1.68
N ARG A 212 -1.54 -11.83 1.34
CA ARG A 212 -2.88 -12.20 1.79
C ARG A 212 -3.79 -12.36 0.58
N ALA A 213 -4.42 -13.52 0.43
CA ALA A 213 -5.51 -13.74 -0.52
C ALA A 213 -6.58 -12.64 -0.40
N ARG A 214 -7.27 -12.29 -1.50
CA ARG A 214 -8.38 -11.33 -1.42
C ARG A 214 -9.47 -11.79 -0.44
N GLY A 215 -9.69 -13.10 -0.38
CA GLY A 215 -10.62 -13.74 0.52
C GLY A 215 -12.06 -13.74 0.00
N ALA A 216 -12.92 -14.44 0.74
CA ALA A 216 -14.35 -14.55 0.46
C ALA A 216 -15.15 -13.48 1.24
N PHE A 217 -16.17 -12.91 0.59
CA PHE A 217 -17.09 -11.94 1.19
C PHE A 217 -18.44 -12.60 1.46
N LEU A 218 -18.65 -13.01 2.71
CA LEU A 218 -19.89 -13.68 3.11
C LEU A 218 -20.99 -12.66 3.45
N PRO A 219 -22.27 -12.94 3.10
CA PRO A 219 -23.39 -12.13 3.54
C PRO A 219 -23.48 -12.10 5.08
N LEU A 220 -23.53 -10.91 5.66
CA LEU A 220 -23.60 -10.76 7.12
C LEU A 220 -24.96 -11.20 7.69
N GLY A 221 -25.01 -11.46 8.99
CA GLY A 221 -26.19 -11.97 9.69
C GLY A 221 -26.27 -13.50 9.62
N ALA A 222 -27.43 -14.05 9.27
CA ALA A 222 -27.64 -15.50 9.19
C ALA A 222 -26.84 -16.18 8.05
N GLY A 223 -26.24 -15.40 7.14
CA GLY A 223 -25.41 -15.91 6.05
C GLY A 223 -23.95 -16.22 6.45
N VAL A 224 -23.52 -15.86 7.66
CA VAL A 224 -22.20 -16.20 8.18
C VAL A 224 -22.28 -17.56 8.87
N THR A 225 -22.15 -18.63 8.09
CA THR A 225 -22.14 -20.01 8.60
C THR A 225 -20.90 -20.78 8.15
N PRO A 226 -20.55 -21.88 8.82
CA PRO A 226 -19.46 -22.76 8.36
C PRO A 226 -19.67 -23.27 6.93
N GLU A 227 -20.91 -23.58 6.54
CA GLU A 227 -21.25 -24.08 5.21
C GLU A 227 -21.07 -23.00 4.14
N ALA A 228 -21.38 -21.73 4.44
CA ALA A 228 -21.14 -20.61 3.53
C ALA A 228 -19.63 -20.38 3.30
N ILE A 229 -18.82 -20.51 4.35
CA ILE A 229 -17.35 -20.49 4.24
C ILE A 229 -16.87 -21.65 3.37
N ALA A 230 -17.34 -22.87 3.63
CA ALA A 230 -16.95 -24.05 2.87
C ALA A 230 -17.32 -23.92 1.39
N GLY A 231 -18.48 -23.34 1.08
CA GLY A 231 -18.93 -23.08 -0.29
C GLY A 231 -18.08 -22.06 -1.05
N GLN A 232 -17.39 -21.16 -0.36
CA GLN A 232 -16.48 -20.16 -0.95
C GLN A 232 -15.01 -20.41 -0.57
N TRP A 233 -14.66 -21.63 -0.17
CA TRP A 233 -13.33 -21.94 0.34
C TRP A 233 -12.22 -21.71 -0.70
N ALA A 234 -12.54 -21.91 -1.98
CA ALA A 234 -11.63 -21.60 -3.08
C ALA A 234 -11.23 -20.11 -3.08
N ASP A 235 -12.18 -19.20 -2.85
CA ASP A 235 -11.92 -17.75 -2.82
C ASP A 235 -11.13 -17.33 -1.58
N VAL A 236 -11.34 -18.02 -0.44
CA VAL A 236 -10.55 -17.81 0.79
C VAL A 236 -9.07 -18.11 0.55
N GLN A 237 -8.76 -19.08 -0.30
CA GLN A 237 -7.40 -19.55 -0.58
C GLN A 237 -6.81 -19.01 -1.89
N ASN A 238 -7.53 -18.18 -2.63
CA ASN A 238 -7.09 -17.72 -3.95
C ASN A 238 -6.05 -16.58 -3.85
N PHE A 239 -4.87 -16.83 -4.40
CA PHE A 239 -3.75 -15.87 -4.45
C PHE A 239 -3.52 -15.25 -5.84
N ASP A 240 -4.44 -15.41 -6.81
CA ASP A 240 -4.36 -14.82 -8.15
C ASP A 240 -4.54 -13.29 -8.13
N ASP A 241 -5.30 -12.74 -7.16
CA ASP A 241 -5.43 -11.30 -6.88
C ASP A 241 -5.07 -11.01 -5.40
N PRO A 242 -3.79 -11.08 -5.03
CA PRO A 242 -3.38 -10.97 -3.64
C PRO A 242 -3.24 -9.50 -3.19
N THR A 243 -3.31 -9.31 -1.88
CA THR A 243 -2.96 -8.05 -1.21
C THR A 243 -1.66 -8.21 -0.40
N TYR A 244 -0.96 -7.09 -0.16
CA TYR A 244 0.30 -7.06 0.60
C TYR A 244 0.15 -6.09 1.78
N PRO A 245 -0.56 -6.49 2.85
CA PRO A 245 -0.77 -5.62 4.00
C PRO A 245 0.55 -5.32 4.71
N GLU A 246 0.81 -4.03 5.01
CA GLU A 246 2.03 -3.59 5.69
C GLU A 246 1.75 -3.05 7.10
N THR A 247 0.50 -2.67 7.38
CA THR A 247 0.06 -2.13 8.66
C THR A 247 -1.14 -2.90 9.23
N PRO A 248 -1.39 -2.83 10.55
CA PRO A 248 -2.62 -3.36 11.14
C PRO A 248 -3.90 -2.78 10.50
N MET A 249 -3.86 -1.55 9.97
CA MET A 249 -5.01 -0.91 9.33
C MET A 249 -5.38 -1.57 8.00
N ASP A 250 -4.40 -2.01 7.21
CA ASP A 250 -4.63 -2.73 5.95
C ASP A 250 -5.37 -4.06 6.18
N SER A 251 -5.22 -4.63 7.38
CA SER A 251 -5.92 -5.85 7.78
C SER A 251 -7.44 -5.63 7.85
N PHE A 252 -7.89 -4.47 8.32
CA PHE A 252 -9.31 -4.15 8.52
C PHE A 252 -10.07 -3.78 7.24
N ALA A 253 -9.36 -3.36 6.18
CA ALA A 253 -9.97 -2.90 4.93
C ALA A 253 -11.06 -3.83 4.36
N PRO A 254 -10.84 -5.15 4.15
CA PRO A 254 -11.86 -6.06 3.62
C PRO A 254 -13.04 -6.27 4.60
N VAL A 255 -12.80 -6.17 5.91
CA VAL A 255 -13.88 -6.27 6.90
C VAL A 255 -14.80 -5.06 6.80
N VAL A 256 -14.23 -3.86 6.70
CA VAL A 256 -14.98 -2.61 6.52
C VAL A 256 -15.72 -2.61 5.17
N GLU A 257 -15.11 -3.13 4.11
CA GLU A 257 -15.76 -3.34 2.81
C GLU A 257 -16.99 -4.24 2.95
N ASN A 258 -16.86 -5.41 3.59
CA ASN A 258 -17.99 -6.33 3.76
C ASN A 258 -19.12 -5.74 4.62
N LEU A 259 -18.78 -5.00 5.68
CA LEU A 259 -19.74 -4.27 6.51
C LEU A 259 -20.54 -3.25 5.70
N LYS A 260 -19.88 -2.49 4.82
CA LYS A 260 -20.52 -1.53 3.93
C LYS A 260 -21.44 -2.22 2.93
N THR A 261 -20.99 -3.32 2.33
CA THR A 261 -21.78 -4.13 1.38
C THR A 261 -23.03 -4.71 2.03
N ALA A 262 -22.92 -5.26 3.25
CA ALA A 262 -24.07 -5.81 3.96
C ALA A 262 -25.06 -4.74 4.45
N ALA A 263 -24.56 -3.59 4.91
CA ALA A 263 -25.42 -2.46 5.27
C ALA A 263 -26.21 -1.94 4.06
N ALA A 264 -25.66 -2.05 2.84
CA ALA A 264 -26.35 -1.73 1.61
C ALA A 264 -27.40 -2.78 1.18
N ALA A 265 -27.35 -4.01 1.72
CA ALA A 265 -28.17 -5.14 1.30
C ALA A 265 -29.41 -5.42 2.18
N GLN A 266 -29.58 -4.78 3.34
CA GLN A 266 -30.75 -5.01 4.22
C GLN A 266 -31.98 -4.17 3.81
N PRO A 267 -33.16 -4.78 3.57
CA PRO A 267 -34.43 -4.07 3.46
C PRO A 267 -35.00 -3.72 4.87
N PRO A 268 -35.80 -2.64 5.01
CA PRO A 268 -36.35 -2.24 6.31
C PRO A 268 -37.34 -3.29 6.85
N SER A 269 -37.17 -3.76 8.09
CA SER A 269 -38.02 -4.81 8.69
C SER A 269 -39.32 -4.27 9.32
N ALA A 270 -40.38 -5.07 9.26
CA ALA A 270 -41.76 -4.74 9.61
C ALA A 270 -42.19 -5.23 11.01
N ALA A 271 -42.94 -4.41 11.75
CA ALA A 271 -43.74 -4.82 12.90
C ALA A 271 -45.20 -4.35 12.78
N SER A 272 -46.09 -5.36 12.69
CA SER A 272 -47.52 -5.48 13.00
C SER A 272 -48.62 -4.63 12.32
N LYS A 273 -49.73 -5.33 12.04
CA LYS A 273 -50.90 -5.02 11.19
C LYS A 273 -51.96 -4.15 11.88
N VAL A 274 -52.56 -3.18 11.17
CA VAL A 274 -54.02 -2.86 11.22
C VAL A 274 -54.49 -2.38 9.83
N THR A 275 -55.65 -2.87 9.41
CA THR A 275 -56.36 -2.74 8.12
C THR A 275 -57.14 -1.43 7.95
N ALA A 276 -57.02 -0.73 6.80
CA ALA A 276 -58.05 0.10 6.15
C ALA A 276 -57.62 0.58 4.73
N GLU A 277 -58.61 0.82 3.86
CA GLU A 277 -58.62 1.14 2.40
C GLU A 277 -57.82 2.39 1.91
N PRO A 278 -57.65 2.61 0.58
CA PRO A 278 -56.43 3.15 0.00
C PRO A 278 -56.36 4.67 0.06
N ALA A 279 -55.39 5.20 0.80
CA ALA A 279 -55.03 6.61 0.71
C ALA A 279 -53.57 6.82 1.14
N ALA A 280 -52.83 7.53 0.26
CA ALA A 280 -51.57 8.24 0.45
C ALA A 280 -50.41 7.52 1.20
N ALA A 281 -49.28 7.41 0.50
CA ALA A 281 -48.00 6.99 1.08
C ALA A 281 -47.66 7.77 2.36
N PRO A 282 -47.31 7.11 3.49
CA PRO A 282 -46.76 7.80 4.65
C PRO A 282 -45.23 7.91 4.55
N ALA A 283 -44.73 9.10 4.89
CA ALA A 283 -43.34 9.52 4.79
C ALA A 283 -42.41 8.90 5.85
N ARG A 284 -41.15 8.69 5.47
CA ARG A 284 -39.99 8.42 6.36
C ARG A 284 -39.64 9.66 7.20
N PRO A 285 -39.11 9.51 8.43
CA PRO A 285 -38.56 10.66 9.17
C PRO A 285 -37.30 11.21 8.48
N ALA A 286 -37.18 12.54 8.51
CA ALA A 286 -36.27 13.35 7.72
C ALA A 286 -34.79 13.14 8.07
N ALA A 287 -33.97 12.80 7.05
CA ALA A 287 -32.79 13.64 6.85
C ALA A 287 -33.34 14.94 6.28
N THR A 288 -33.10 16.06 6.97
CA THR A 288 -33.38 17.37 6.39
C THR A 288 -32.45 17.54 5.19
N GLY A 289 -32.97 17.29 3.99
CA GLY A 289 -32.39 17.79 2.76
C GLY A 289 -32.55 16.93 1.50
N GLY A 290 -32.86 17.58 0.38
CA GLY A 290 -32.80 17.04 -0.98
C GLY A 290 -31.43 17.28 -1.63
N PRO A 291 -31.27 17.08 -2.95
CA PRO A 291 -29.99 17.29 -3.63
C PRO A 291 -29.37 18.68 -3.38
N LEU A 292 -30.19 19.72 -3.21
CA LEU A 292 -29.70 21.09 -2.96
C LEU A 292 -28.96 21.24 -1.63
N ASP A 293 -29.22 20.40 -0.63
CA ASP A 293 -28.54 20.45 0.66
C ASP A 293 -27.09 19.93 0.60
N ALA A 294 -26.72 19.30 -0.52
CA ALA A 294 -25.34 18.91 -0.80
C ALA A 294 -24.50 20.06 -1.38
N VAL A 295 -25.11 21.20 -1.76
CA VAL A 295 -24.36 22.37 -2.25
C VAL A 295 -23.46 22.91 -1.15
N GLY A 296 -22.19 23.12 -1.47
CA GLY A 296 -21.15 23.53 -0.50
C GLY A 296 -20.50 22.37 0.25
N PHE A 297 -20.92 21.12 0.03
CA PHE A 297 -20.25 19.96 0.65
C PHE A 297 -18.78 19.90 0.25
N GLU A 298 -17.89 19.83 1.24
CA GLU A 298 -16.45 19.68 1.06
C GLU A 298 -16.04 18.21 1.18
N PHE A 299 -15.24 17.75 0.22
CA PHE A 299 -14.71 16.40 0.20
C PHE A 299 -13.45 16.28 1.06
N ALA A 300 -13.20 15.08 1.58
CA ALA A 300 -11.92 14.79 2.23
C ALA A 300 -10.79 14.95 1.19
N PRO A 301 -9.74 15.73 1.47
CA PRO A 301 -8.64 15.92 0.52
C PRO A 301 -8.00 14.58 0.13
N THR A 302 -7.61 14.45 -1.13
CA THR A 302 -6.88 13.26 -1.62
C THR A 302 -5.51 13.66 -2.12
N THR A 303 -4.51 12.83 -1.84
CA THR A 303 -3.15 13.00 -2.37
C THR A 303 -2.91 12.04 -3.52
N THR A 304 -2.22 12.48 -4.56
CA THR A 304 -1.86 11.67 -5.72
C THR A 304 -0.45 12.00 -6.15
N SER A 305 0.39 10.98 -6.30
CA SER A 305 1.75 11.13 -6.82
C SER A 305 1.80 10.60 -8.24
N TYR A 306 2.65 11.21 -9.06
CA TYR A 306 2.93 10.75 -10.42
C TYR A 306 4.40 10.96 -10.78
N ASP A 307 4.89 10.15 -11.69
CA ASP A 307 6.22 10.24 -12.27
C ASP A 307 6.21 10.23 -13.81
N GLU A 308 7.40 10.18 -14.41
CA GLU A 308 7.59 10.14 -15.85
C GLU A 308 6.91 8.93 -16.52
N GLY A 309 6.79 7.81 -15.80
CA GLY A 309 6.11 6.59 -16.26
C GLY A 309 4.60 6.79 -16.36
N ASP A 310 3.99 7.40 -15.36
CA ASP A 310 2.56 7.72 -15.37
C ASP A 310 2.21 8.70 -16.51
N LEU A 311 3.05 9.73 -16.68
CA LEU A 311 2.91 10.72 -17.75
C LEU A 311 3.04 10.10 -19.14
N SER A 312 4.01 9.20 -19.32
CA SER A 312 4.22 8.46 -20.57
C SER A 312 3.04 7.54 -20.86
N LEU A 313 2.56 6.81 -19.86
CA LEU A 313 1.41 5.92 -20.00
C LEU A 313 0.14 6.71 -20.36
N TYR A 314 -0.07 7.88 -19.77
CA TYR A 314 -1.16 8.77 -20.15
C TYR A 314 -1.00 9.26 -21.59
N ALA A 315 0.18 9.75 -21.99
CA ALA A 315 0.41 10.25 -23.33
C ALA A 315 0.11 9.18 -24.40
N LEU A 316 0.61 7.96 -24.20
CA LEU A 316 0.31 6.80 -25.05
C LEU A 316 -1.20 6.48 -25.06
N SER A 317 -1.85 6.55 -23.90
CA SER A 317 -3.29 6.23 -23.77
C SER A 317 -4.23 7.25 -24.39
N ILE A 318 -3.71 8.42 -24.78
CA ILE A 318 -4.44 9.39 -25.59
C ILE A 318 -3.91 9.48 -27.01
N GLY A 319 -2.99 8.61 -27.45
CA GLY A 319 -2.55 8.47 -28.86
C GLY A 319 -1.21 9.13 -29.22
N ALA A 320 -0.48 9.68 -28.25
CA ALA A 320 0.85 10.23 -28.51
C ALA A 320 1.84 9.13 -28.91
N ALA A 321 2.83 9.49 -29.73
CA ALA A 321 3.92 8.64 -30.20
C ALA A 321 3.45 7.36 -30.91
N THR A 322 2.35 7.46 -31.67
CA THR A 322 1.88 6.35 -32.51
C THR A 322 2.93 5.97 -33.56
N ASP A 323 3.65 6.95 -34.11
CA ASP A 323 4.89 6.73 -34.86
C ASP A 323 6.09 6.94 -33.92
N PRO A 324 6.85 5.87 -33.57
CA PRO A 324 8.01 5.98 -32.69
C PRO A 324 9.17 6.78 -33.31
N LEU A 325 9.08 7.15 -34.60
CA LEU A 325 10.05 8.01 -35.28
C LEU A 325 9.67 9.50 -35.23
N ASP A 326 8.46 9.85 -34.76
CA ASP A 326 8.04 11.25 -34.60
C ASP A 326 8.69 11.86 -33.35
N ALA A 327 9.84 12.48 -33.53
CA ALA A 327 10.58 13.14 -32.46
C ALA A 327 9.77 14.22 -31.72
N SER A 328 8.76 14.82 -32.38
CA SER A 328 7.89 15.83 -31.76
C SER A 328 6.94 15.22 -30.72
N GLU A 329 6.64 13.93 -30.80
CA GLU A 329 5.81 13.24 -29.83
C GLU A 329 6.62 12.38 -28.84
N LEU A 330 7.85 12.01 -29.19
CA LEU A 330 8.76 11.29 -28.27
C LEU A 330 9.00 12.06 -26.95
N GLN A 331 8.95 13.39 -26.96
CA GLN A 331 9.09 14.21 -25.74
C GLN A 331 8.01 13.94 -24.67
N PHE A 332 6.90 13.27 -25.02
CA PHE A 332 5.84 12.93 -24.07
C PHE A 332 5.90 11.50 -23.54
N VAL A 333 6.77 10.65 -24.10
CA VAL A 333 6.83 9.21 -23.78
C VAL A 333 8.23 8.68 -23.51
N TYR A 334 9.25 9.52 -23.69
CA TYR A 334 10.65 9.17 -23.51
C TYR A 334 11.37 10.18 -22.62
N GLU A 335 11.75 9.74 -21.43
CA GLU A 335 12.36 10.54 -20.37
C GLU A 335 13.73 11.12 -20.74
N LEU A 336 14.43 10.52 -21.71
CA LEU A 336 15.71 11.03 -22.25
C LEU A 336 15.54 11.74 -23.60
N SER A 337 14.32 12.20 -23.93
CA SER A 337 14.08 12.99 -25.14
C SER A 337 15.02 14.18 -25.22
N ARG A 338 15.59 14.40 -26.41
CA ARG A 338 16.59 15.43 -26.68
C ARG A 338 16.11 16.83 -26.28
N ASP A 339 14.83 17.11 -26.51
CA ASP A 339 14.22 18.43 -26.24
C ASP A 339 13.61 18.54 -24.84
N GLY A 340 13.93 17.56 -23.98
CA GLY A 340 13.43 17.42 -22.62
C GLY A 340 12.07 16.73 -22.56
N PHE A 341 11.89 15.86 -21.56
CA PHE A 341 10.61 15.21 -21.29
C PHE A 341 9.57 16.21 -20.78
N LYS A 342 8.34 16.12 -21.28
CA LYS A 342 7.25 17.04 -20.95
C LYS A 342 5.97 16.29 -20.63
N ALA A 343 5.27 16.75 -19.60
CA ALA A 343 3.91 16.33 -19.30
C ALA A 343 2.92 16.97 -20.27
N LEU A 344 1.97 16.19 -20.80
CA LEU A 344 0.84 16.77 -21.52
C LEU A 344 -0.07 17.53 -20.53
N PRO A 345 -0.41 18.80 -20.80
CA PRO A 345 -1.29 19.62 -19.95
C PRO A 345 -2.58 18.93 -19.52
N THR A 346 -3.19 18.16 -20.44
CA THR A 346 -4.45 17.46 -20.20
C THR A 346 -4.33 16.35 -19.15
N TYR A 347 -3.13 15.93 -18.75
CA TYR A 347 -2.95 14.97 -17.66
C TYR A 347 -3.60 15.45 -16.35
N ALA A 348 -3.67 16.76 -16.11
CA ALA A 348 -4.25 17.32 -14.90
C ALA A 348 -5.77 17.07 -14.74
N VAL A 349 -6.49 16.64 -15.78
CA VAL A 349 -7.88 16.17 -15.63
C VAL A 349 -7.96 14.87 -14.84
N THR A 350 -6.83 14.17 -14.67
CA THR A 350 -6.79 12.88 -13.97
C THR A 350 -6.68 13.03 -12.45
N PHE A 351 -6.13 14.14 -11.95
CA PHE A 351 -5.89 14.34 -10.53
C PHE A 351 -7.15 14.18 -9.66
N PRO A 352 -8.33 14.66 -10.06
CA PRO A 352 -9.53 14.54 -9.24
C PRO A 352 -10.19 13.16 -9.21
N PHE A 353 -9.78 12.19 -10.04
CA PHE A 353 -10.57 10.94 -10.21
C PHE A 353 -10.72 10.12 -8.94
N SER A 354 -9.68 10.05 -8.10
CA SER A 354 -9.76 9.35 -6.81
C SER A 354 -10.81 10.00 -5.89
N LEU A 355 -10.95 11.32 -5.96
CA LEU A 355 -11.92 12.10 -5.20
C LEU A 355 -13.33 11.94 -5.75
N LEU A 356 -13.51 11.88 -7.07
CA LEU A 356 -14.83 11.78 -7.70
C LEU A 356 -15.62 10.56 -7.21
N TRP A 357 -14.98 9.47 -6.80
CA TRP A 357 -15.67 8.30 -6.21
C TRP A 357 -16.36 8.59 -4.87
N GLN A 358 -15.91 9.61 -4.13
CA GLN A 358 -16.52 10.03 -2.87
C GLN A 358 -17.94 10.62 -3.06
N ILE A 359 -18.34 10.99 -4.30
CA ILE A 359 -19.67 11.55 -4.61
C ILE A 359 -20.82 10.63 -4.17
N THR A 360 -20.58 9.32 -4.11
CA THR A 360 -21.55 8.31 -3.69
C THR A 360 -21.86 8.35 -2.18
N GLY A 361 -20.99 8.99 -1.39
CA GLY A 361 -21.13 9.14 0.06
C GLY A 361 -21.69 10.49 0.50
N VAL A 362 -22.03 11.39 -0.43
CA VAL A 362 -22.46 12.76 -0.11
C VAL A 362 -23.88 12.76 0.46
N PRO A 363 -24.10 13.31 1.68
CA PRO A 363 -25.44 13.51 2.22
C PRO A 363 -26.31 14.35 1.28
N GLY A 364 -27.56 13.94 1.04
CA GLY A 364 -28.47 14.61 0.10
C GLY A 364 -28.41 14.09 -1.35
N LEU A 365 -27.35 13.39 -1.74
CA LEU A 365 -27.22 12.75 -3.06
C LEU A 365 -27.34 11.23 -2.94
N ARG A 366 -28.56 10.71 -3.18
CA ARG A 366 -28.82 9.25 -3.20
C ARG A 366 -29.20 8.81 -4.61
N PHE A 367 -28.33 8.05 -5.27
CA PHE A 367 -28.54 7.60 -6.64
C PHE A 367 -27.89 6.25 -6.92
N ASN A 368 -28.29 5.61 -8.01
CA ASN A 368 -27.61 4.43 -8.54
C ASN A 368 -26.33 4.86 -9.29
N PRO A 369 -25.13 4.42 -8.88
CA PRO A 369 -23.89 4.78 -9.57
C PRO A 369 -23.85 4.43 -11.06
N ALA A 370 -24.60 3.44 -11.53
CA ALA A 370 -24.72 3.11 -12.95
C ALA A 370 -25.42 4.22 -13.79
N LEU A 371 -26.08 5.16 -13.13
CA LEU A 371 -26.78 6.29 -13.73
C LEU A 371 -25.97 7.60 -13.67
N LEU A 372 -24.75 7.55 -13.14
CA LEU A 372 -23.83 8.67 -13.07
C LEU A 372 -23.05 8.78 -14.38
N LEU A 373 -23.13 9.95 -15.01
CA LEU A 373 -22.39 10.27 -16.22
C LEU A 373 -21.51 11.49 -15.97
N HIS A 374 -20.28 11.43 -16.46
CA HIS A 374 -19.45 12.61 -16.60
C HIS A 374 -19.99 13.45 -17.76
N GLY A 375 -20.40 14.69 -17.49
CA GLY A 375 -21.04 15.57 -18.46
C GLY A 375 -20.06 16.48 -19.18
N GLU A 376 -19.45 17.40 -18.43
CA GLU A 376 -18.57 18.46 -18.94
C GLU A 376 -17.32 18.58 -18.06
N GLN A 377 -16.23 19.00 -18.68
CA GLN A 377 -14.94 19.20 -18.03
C GLN A 377 -14.40 20.58 -18.40
N TYR A 378 -13.96 21.32 -17.38
CA TYR A 378 -13.08 22.47 -17.50
C TYR A 378 -11.77 22.18 -16.79
N LEU A 379 -10.66 22.60 -17.40
CA LEU A 379 -9.32 22.53 -16.83
C LEU A 379 -8.62 23.87 -17.05
N GLU A 380 -8.09 24.43 -15.97
CA GLU A 380 -7.17 25.57 -16.00
C GLU A 380 -5.86 25.15 -15.34
N LEU A 381 -4.76 25.24 -16.10
CA LEU A 381 -3.42 25.12 -15.55
C LEU A 381 -2.84 26.50 -15.29
N ARG A 382 -2.29 26.69 -14.09
CA ARG A 382 -1.65 27.95 -13.70
C ARG A 382 -0.18 28.00 -14.07
N ARG A 383 0.43 26.83 -14.30
CA ARG A 383 1.81 26.65 -14.74
C ARG A 383 1.98 25.29 -15.42
N PRO A 384 3.06 25.08 -16.20
CA PRO A 384 3.40 23.76 -16.71
C PRO A 384 3.50 22.72 -15.59
N LEU A 385 3.05 21.51 -15.87
CA LEU A 385 3.14 20.39 -14.93
C LEU A 385 4.61 19.97 -14.77
N PRO A 386 5.08 19.74 -13.53
CA PRO A 386 6.33 19.02 -13.28
C PRO A 386 6.31 17.63 -13.95
N VAL A 387 7.49 17.07 -14.21
CA VAL A 387 7.61 15.70 -14.74
C VAL A 387 7.44 14.61 -13.66
N LYS A 388 7.45 15.02 -12.39
CA LYS A 388 7.07 14.22 -11.23
C LYS A 388 6.61 15.14 -10.12
N ALA A 389 5.55 14.77 -9.42
CA ALA A 389 5.10 15.51 -8.24
C ALA A 389 4.15 14.67 -7.39
N THR A 390 4.04 15.06 -6.12
CA THR A 390 2.89 14.74 -5.28
C THR A 390 1.98 15.95 -5.23
N VAL A 391 0.69 15.75 -5.49
CA VAL A 391 -0.31 16.82 -5.48
C VAL A 391 -1.45 16.48 -4.54
N THR A 392 -2.07 17.51 -3.97
CA THR A 392 -3.24 17.38 -3.09
C THR A 392 -4.46 18.01 -3.76
N ASN A 393 -5.55 17.26 -3.84
CA ASN A 393 -6.81 17.69 -4.42
C ASN A 393 -7.80 18.03 -3.31
N THR A 394 -8.38 19.22 -3.39
CA THR A 394 -9.46 19.68 -2.52
C THR A 394 -10.65 20.01 -3.38
N ALA A 395 -11.83 19.48 -3.03
CA ALA A 395 -13.03 19.67 -3.83
C ALA A 395 -14.22 20.07 -3.00
N ARG A 396 -15.17 20.73 -3.66
CA ARG A 396 -16.48 21.07 -3.12
C ARG A 396 -17.58 20.95 -4.16
N ILE A 397 -18.80 20.68 -3.73
CA ILE A 397 -19.98 20.82 -4.61
C ILE A 397 -20.26 22.30 -4.79
N ALA A 398 -19.98 22.83 -5.97
CA ALA A 398 -20.17 24.23 -6.31
C ALA A 398 -21.65 24.57 -6.50
N ASN A 399 -22.40 23.70 -7.19
CA ASN A 399 -23.85 23.87 -7.37
C ASN A 399 -24.53 22.56 -7.80
N ILE A 400 -25.85 22.48 -7.66
CA ILE A 400 -26.68 21.36 -8.14
C ILE A 400 -27.91 21.91 -8.84
N TYR A 401 -28.14 21.46 -10.08
CA TYR A 401 -29.26 21.88 -10.90
C TYR A 401 -30.24 20.74 -11.18
N ASP A 402 -31.53 21.08 -11.25
CA ASP A 402 -32.60 20.14 -11.56
C ASP A 402 -32.89 20.13 -13.07
N LYS A 403 -32.49 19.06 -13.76
CA LYS A 403 -32.76 18.90 -15.20
C LYS A 403 -34.07 18.14 -15.47
N GLY A 404 -34.92 17.95 -14.47
CA GLY A 404 -36.19 17.23 -14.55
C GLY A 404 -36.00 15.72 -14.48
N SER A 405 -35.28 15.12 -15.42
CA SER A 405 -35.02 13.66 -15.43
C SER A 405 -33.78 13.24 -14.65
N GLY A 406 -33.05 14.19 -14.07
CA GLY A 406 -31.80 13.97 -13.34
C GLY A 406 -31.26 15.25 -12.70
N ALA A 407 -30.23 15.11 -11.87
CA ALA A 407 -29.50 16.23 -11.28
C ALA A 407 -28.19 16.47 -12.03
N LEU A 408 -27.83 17.74 -12.24
CA LEU A 408 -26.50 18.14 -12.70
C LEU A 408 -25.72 18.70 -11.51
N VAL A 409 -24.70 17.98 -11.06
CA VAL A 409 -23.84 18.37 -9.94
C VAL A 409 -22.56 19.00 -10.50
N LEU A 410 -22.27 20.23 -10.10
CA LEU A 410 -21.00 20.90 -10.41
C LEU A 410 -20.04 20.75 -9.24
N LEU A 411 -18.83 20.29 -9.56
CA LEU A 411 -17.74 20.11 -8.60
C LEU A 411 -16.60 21.03 -8.98
N ASP A 412 -16.17 21.87 -8.05
CA ASP A 412 -14.92 22.62 -8.17
C ASP A 412 -13.82 21.86 -7.45
N VAL A 413 -12.67 21.71 -8.10
CA VAL A 413 -11.50 21.01 -7.57
C VAL A 413 -10.27 21.88 -7.77
N ASP A 414 -9.63 22.27 -6.68
CA ASP A 414 -8.30 22.89 -6.69
C ASP A 414 -7.26 21.80 -6.40
N THR A 415 -6.21 21.76 -7.22
CA THR A 415 -5.06 20.87 -7.04
C THR A 415 -3.84 21.69 -6.66
N ALA A 416 -3.22 21.39 -5.52
CA ALA A 416 -2.05 22.06 -5.00
C ALA A 416 -0.79 21.17 -5.02
N ASP A 417 0.37 21.79 -5.17
CA ASP A 417 1.67 21.12 -5.01
C ASP A 417 2.03 20.88 -3.53
N GLU A 418 3.19 20.26 -3.28
CA GLU A 418 3.71 19.99 -1.93
C GLU A 418 3.98 21.26 -1.11
N GLN A 419 4.10 22.42 -1.76
CA GLN A 419 4.25 23.73 -1.11
C GLN A 419 2.89 24.40 -0.83
N GLY A 420 1.78 23.77 -1.21
CA GLY A 420 0.43 24.28 -1.03
C GLY A 420 -0.01 25.31 -2.08
N GLN A 421 0.75 25.50 -3.16
CA GLN A 421 0.33 26.40 -4.24
C GLN A 421 -0.61 25.68 -5.21
N VAL A 422 -1.75 26.30 -5.52
CA VAL A 422 -2.70 25.77 -6.52
C VAL A 422 -2.07 25.82 -7.91
N ILE A 423 -1.91 24.65 -8.53
CA ILE A 423 -1.29 24.47 -9.86
C ILE A 423 -2.33 24.18 -10.96
N ALA A 424 -3.47 23.61 -10.60
CA ALA A 424 -4.56 23.30 -11.52
C ALA A 424 -5.92 23.54 -10.87
N ARG A 425 -6.89 23.95 -11.67
CA ARG A 425 -8.31 23.98 -11.31
C ARG A 425 -9.09 23.12 -12.28
N ASN A 426 -9.87 22.20 -11.75
CA ASN A 426 -10.84 21.43 -12.52
C ASN A 426 -12.25 21.85 -12.10
N GLN A 427 -13.14 22.02 -13.07
CA GLN A 427 -14.58 22.01 -12.80
C GLN A 427 -15.18 20.83 -13.57
N VAL A 428 -15.88 19.97 -12.83
CA VAL A 428 -16.46 18.74 -13.34
C VAL A 428 -17.98 18.84 -13.21
N SER A 429 -18.70 18.55 -14.29
CA SER A 429 -20.14 18.38 -14.23
C SER A 429 -20.49 16.89 -14.26
N LEU A 430 -21.30 16.47 -13.28
CA LEU A 430 -21.77 15.10 -13.15
C LEU A 430 -23.28 15.10 -13.36
N PHE A 431 -23.75 14.37 -14.36
CA PHE A 431 -25.17 14.19 -14.60
C PHE A 431 -25.65 12.86 -14.02
N ILE A 432 -26.53 12.95 -13.04
CA ILE A 432 -27.07 11.80 -12.33
C ILE A 432 -28.52 11.60 -12.74
N ARG A 433 -28.78 10.55 -13.53
CA ARG A 433 -30.14 10.25 -13.98
C ARG A 433 -31.00 9.70 -12.84
N GLY A 434 -32.30 9.99 -12.89
CA GLY A 434 -33.28 9.43 -11.97
C GLY A 434 -33.45 10.18 -10.64
N ILE A 435 -32.69 11.25 -10.40
CA ILE A 435 -32.78 12.07 -9.18
C ILE A 435 -33.14 13.54 -9.45
N GLY A 436 -33.83 13.81 -10.57
CA GLY A 436 -34.39 15.14 -10.87
C GLY A 436 -35.80 15.33 -10.28
N GLY A 437 -36.39 16.50 -10.53
CA GLY A 437 -37.74 16.84 -10.06
C GLY A 437 -37.80 17.31 -8.59
N PHE A 438 -36.69 17.78 -8.05
CA PHE A 438 -36.56 18.30 -6.68
C PHE A 438 -36.80 19.82 -6.57
N GLY A 439 -37.09 20.51 -7.67
CA GLY A 439 -37.56 21.90 -7.65
C GLY A 439 -36.46 22.97 -7.59
N GLY A 440 -35.23 22.62 -7.98
CA GLY A 440 -34.11 23.56 -8.11
C GLY A 440 -34.09 24.32 -9.45
N GLU A 441 -33.16 25.27 -9.59
CA GLU A 441 -32.93 25.91 -10.89
C GLU A 441 -32.53 24.87 -11.94
N ARG A 442 -33.01 25.04 -13.18
CA ARG A 442 -32.60 24.18 -14.30
C ARG A 442 -31.11 24.32 -14.63
N GLY A 443 -30.48 25.40 -14.16
CA GLY A 443 -29.09 25.72 -14.47
C GLY A 443 -28.86 26.06 -15.94
N PRO A 444 -27.63 26.45 -16.30
CA PRO A 444 -27.30 26.76 -17.68
C PRO A 444 -27.55 25.54 -18.58
N SER A 445 -28.16 25.76 -19.74
CA SER A 445 -27.89 24.91 -20.90
C SER A 445 -26.41 25.06 -21.22
N SER A 446 -25.73 23.97 -21.56
CA SER A 446 -24.30 23.99 -21.89
C SER A 446 -23.98 25.25 -22.68
N ALA A 447 -23.09 26.10 -22.15
CA ALA A 447 -22.67 27.30 -22.84
C ALA A 447 -21.85 26.84 -24.05
N GLY A 448 -22.54 26.49 -25.14
CA GLY A 448 -21.90 26.11 -26.36
C GLY A 448 -20.94 27.24 -26.72
N VAL A 449 -19.65 26.94 -26.76
CA VAL A 449 -18.66 27.86 -27.33
C VAL A 449 -19.20 28.24 -28.70
N ALA A 450 -19.50 29.52 -28.91
CA ALA A 450 -20.04 30.00 -30.18
C ALA A 450 -18.99 29.71 -31.25
N LEU A 451 -19.26 28.69 -32.07
CA LEU A 451 -18.35 28.32 -33.15
C LEU A 451 -18.40 29.42 -34.22
N PRO A 452 -17.24 29.87 -34.74
CA PRO A 452 -17.23 30.81 -35.85
C PRO A 452 -18.00 30.26 -37.05
N ASP A 453 -18.84 31.09 -37.68
CA ASP A 453 -19.56 30.76 -38.91
C ASP A 453 -18.62 30.86 -40.13
N ARG A 454 -17.59 30.01 -40.13
CA ARG A 454 -16.59 29.86 -41.20
C ARG A 454 -15.95 28.48 -41.14
N ALA A 455 -15.16 28.13 -42.15
CA ALA A 455 -14.37 26.89 -42.14
C ALA A 455 -13.37 26.86 -40.97
N PRO A 456 -13.09 25.67 -40.37
CA PRO A 456 -12.06 25.50 -39.36
C PRO A 456 -10.67 25.87 -39.90
N ASP A 457 -9.83 26.49 -39.06
CA ASP A 457 -8.44 26.84 -39.42
C ASP A 457 -7.57 25.58 -39.63
N ALA A 458 -7.83 24.54 -38.85
CA ALA A 458 -7.15 23.25 -38.96
C ALA A 458 -8.14 22.11 -38.70
N VAL A 459 -7.88 20.95 -39.33
CA VAL A 459 -8.62 19.72 -39.10
C VAL A 459 -7.62 18.63 -38.74
N HIS A 460 -7.75 18.06 -37.55
CA HIS A 460 -6.96 16.91 -37.11
C HIS A 460 -7.81 15.64 -37.22
N ARG A 461 -7.24 14.57 -37.77
CA ARG A 461 -7.89 13.26 -37.89
C ARG A 461 -6.95 12.21 -37.36
N GLU A 462 -7.40 11.48 -36.35
CA GLU A 462 -6.65 10.41 -35.72
C GLU A 462 -7.57 9.23 -35.45
N LYS A 463 -7.05 8.02 -35.65
CA LYS A 463 -7.79 6.78 -35.39
C LYS A 463 -7.40 6.26 -34.01
N THR A 464 -8.37 6.10 -33.13
CA THR A 464 -8.18 5.44 -31.83
C THR A 464 -7.90 3.95 -32.02
N ASN A 465 -7.13 3.35 -31.10
CA ASN A 465 -6.93 1.91 -31.06
C ASN A 465 -8.21 1.16 -30.64
N GLU A 466 -8.33 -0.12 -31.00
CA GLU A 466 -9.49 -0.94 -30.59
C GLU A 466 -9.56 -1.12 -29.07
N ASN A 467 -8.39 -1.18 -28.42
CA ASN A 467 -8.23 -1.30 -26.97
C ASN A 467 -8.03 0.05 -26.25
N GLN A 468 -8.32 1.19 -26.90
CA GLN A 468 -8.00 2.53 -26.36
C GLN A 468 -8.62 2.78 -24.98
N ALA A 469 -9.87 2.36 -24.77
CA ALA A 469 -10.55 2.48 -23.49
C ALA A 469 -9.88 1.65 -22.39
N LEU A 470 -9.35 0.48 -22.73
CA LEU A 470 -8.63 -0.40 -21.82
C LEU A 470 -7.25 0.15 -21.44
N LEU A 471 -6.61 0.89 -22.33
CA LEU A 471 -5.34 1.57 -22.05
C LEU A 471 -5.58 2.82 -21.19
N TYR A 472 -6.55 3.67 -21.56
CA TYR A 472 -6.83 4.92 -20.86
C TYR A 472 -7.29 4.72 -19.42
N ARG A 473 -8.07 3.68 -19.11
CA ARG A 473 -8.46 3.36 -17.72
C ARG A 473 -7.28 3.05 -16.80
N LEU A 474 -6.15 2.58 -17.36
CA LEU A 474 -4.94 2.29 -16.58
C LEU A 474 -4.23 3.59 -16.22
N SER A 475 -4.09 4.51 -17.18
CA SER A 475 -3.37 5.78 -17.00
C SER A 475 -4.15 6.83 -16.22
N SER A 476 -5.46 6.90 -16.41
CA SER A 476 -6.32 7.94 -15.81
C SER A 476 -6.80 7.60 -14.41
N GLY A 477 -6.72 6.32 -14.01
CA GLY A 477 -7.36 5.83 -12.80
C GLY A 477 -8.89 5.67 -12.91
N ASP A 478 -9.51 6.00 -14.04
CA ASP A 478 -10.95 5.79 -14.24
C ASP A 478 -11.25 4.31 -14.53
N ARG A 479 -11.57 3.58 -13.46
CA ARG A 479 -11.85 2.14 -13.47
C ARG A 479 -13.34 1.80 -13.70
N ASN A 480 -14.17 2.76 -14.12
CA ASN A 480 -15.60 2.50 -14.36
C ASN A 480 -15.82 1.32 -15.35
N PRO A 481 -16.55 0.26 -14.97
CA PRO A 481 -16.77 -0.91 -15.81
C PRO A 481 -17.47 -0.59 -17.14
N LEU A 482 -18.16 0.56 -17.26
CA LEU A 482 -18.76 1.04 -18.51
C LEU A 482 -17.77 1.06 -19.70
N HIS A 483 -16.47 1.20 -19.42
CA HIS A 483 -15.41 1.29 -20.42
C HIS A 483 -14.69 -0.03 -20.71
N ALA A 484 -15.06 -1.13 -20.04
CA ALA A 484 -14.38 -2.42 -20.16
C ALA A 484 -15.31 -3.63 -20.23
N ASP A 485 -16.42 -3.64 -19.50
CA ASP A 485 -17.33 -4.76 -19.37
C ASP A 485 -18.56 -4.60 -20.29
N PRO A 486 -18.75 -5.48 -21.29
CA PRO A 486 -19.91 -5.44 -22.17
C PRO A 486 -21.26 -5.57 -21.45
N ALA A 487 -21.36 -6.39 -20.40
CA ALA A 487 -22.61 -6.58 -19.66
C ALA A 487 -22.98 -5.32 -18.89
N PHE A 488 -21.99 -4.68 -18.26
CA PHE A 488 -22.19 -3.41 -17.56
C PHE A 488 -22.54 -2.27 -18.52
N ALA A 489 -21.86 -2.19 -19.67
CA ALA A 489 -22.17 -1.21 -20.71
C ALA A 489 -23.60 -1.38 -21.25
N ALA A 490 -24.03 -2.61 -21.49
CA ALA A 490 -25.40 -2.94 -21.90
C ALA A 490 -26.43 -2.51 -20.85
N ALA A 491 -26.17 -2.75 -19.56
CA ALA A 491 -27.03 -2.28 -18.48
C ALA A 491 -27.16 -0.74 -18.42
N GLY A 492 -26.10 -0.03 -18.83
CA GLY A 492 -26.09 1.43 -19.00
C GLY A 492 -26.75 1.95 -20.28
N GLY A 493 -27.26 1.06 -21.14
CA GLY A 493 -27.91 1.40 -22.41
C GLY A 493 -26.96 1.57 -23.60
N PHE A 494 -25.73 1.03 -23.52
CA PHE A 494 -24.76 1.07 -24.61
C PHE A 494 -24.58 -0.30 -25.26
N ASN A 495 -24.50 -0.34 -26.57
CA ASN A 495 -24.33 -1.61 -27.32
C ASN A 495 -22.94 -2.26 -27.12
N ARG A 496 -21.97 -1.50 -26.60
CA ARG A 496 -20.60 -1.94 -26.31
C ARG A 496 -19.96 -0.97 -25.30
N PRO A 497 -18.84 -1.36 -24.66
CA PRO A 497 -18.06 -0.41 -23.87
C PRO A 497 -17.65 0.80 -24.71
N ILE A 498 -17.81 1.99 -24.14
CA ILE A 498 -17.52 3.26 -24.81
C ILE A 498 -16.15 3.79 -24.41
N LEU A 499 -15.55 4.65 -25.24
CA LEU A 499 -14.33 5.36 -24.87
C LEU A 499 -14.64 6.43 -23.80
N HIS A 500 -13.73 6.64 -22.86
CA HIS A 500 -13.84 7.72 -21.88
C HIS A 500 -13.92 9.08 -22.59
N GLY A 501 -14.85 9.94 -22.17
CA GLY A 501 -14.94 11.30 -22.69
C GLY A 501 -13.62 12.07 -22.51
N LEU A 502 -12.97 11.88 -21.35
CA LEU A 502 -11.68 12.50 -21.04
C LEU A 502 -10.49 11.90 -21.83
N CYS A 503 -10.61 10.68 -22.36
CA CYS A 503 -9.65 10.19 -23.35
C CYS A 503 -9.76 11.04 -24.63
N THR A 504 -10.99 11.24 -25.13
CA THR A 504 -11.25 12.10 -26.29
C THR A 504 -10.80 13.55 -26.04
N PHE A 505 -10.98 14.06 -24.82
CA PHE A 505 -10.44 15.35 -24.40
C PHE A 505 -8.91 15.41 -24.53
N GLY A 506 -8.20 14.35 -24.12
CA GLY A 506 -6.76 14.23 -24.29
C GLY A 506 -6.31 14.24 -25.76
N PHE A 507 -6.98 13.47 -26.62
CA PHE A 507 -6.76 13.50 -28.07
C PHE A 507 -6.97 14.92 -28.64
N ALA A 508 -8.07 15.58 -28.27
CA ALA A 508 -8.37 16.94 -28.72
C ALA A 508 -7.33 17.96 -28.21
N GLY A 509 -6.91 17.85 -26.95
CA GLY A 509 -5.87 18.70 -26.38
C GLY A 509 -4.53 18.55 -27.10
N ARG A 510 -4.11 17.31 -27.41
CA ARG A 510 -2.90 17.08 -28.20
C ARG A 510 -3.03 17.64 -29.62
N ALA A 511 -4.19 17.47 -30.27
CA ALA A 511 -4.42 18.03 -31.59
C ALA A 511 -4.31 19.57 -31.60
N VAL A 512 -4.85 20.25 -30.58
CA VAL A 512 -4.71 21.70 -30.43
C VAL A 512 -3.24 22.09 -30.23
N LEU A 513 -2.51 21.38 -29.36
CA LEU A 513 -1.09 21.63 -29.16
C LEU A 513 -0.31 21.49 -30.47
N ARG A 514 -0.55 20.41 -31.21
CA ARG A 514 0.14 20.13 -32.48
C ARG A 514 -0.09 21.20 -33.55
N HIS A 515 -1.31 21.75 -33.65
CA HIS A 515 -1.65 22.72 -34.69
C HIS A 515 -1.36 24.17 -34.31
N PHE A 516 -1.36 24.52 -33.02
CA PHE A 516 -1.39 25.91 -32.58
C PHE A 516 -0.38 26.27 -31.48
N ALA A 517 0.32 25.30 -30.90
CA ALA A 517 1.28 25.55 -29.81
C ALA A 517 2.55 24.69 -29.86
N GLY A 518 2.77 23.98 -30.98
CA GLY A 518 3.89 23.08 -31.24
C GLY A 518 5.10 23.78 -31.83
#